data_AF-D0R011-F1
#
_entry.id   AF-D0R011-F1
#
_cell.length_a   1.000
_cell.length_b   1.000
_cell.length_c   1.000
_cell.angle_alpha   90.00
_cell.angle_beta   90.00
_cell.angle_gamma   90.00
#
_symmetry.space_group_name_H-M   'P 1'
#
loop_
_entity.id
_entity.type
_entity.pdbx_description
1 polymer ?
#
loop_
_entity_poly.entity_id
_entity_poly.type
_entity_poly.pdbx_seq_one_letter_code
_entity_poly.pdbx_strand_id
1 'polypeptide(L)'
;MRLSGTRVYLSLYLRVKPYGLLLSRLGLEIHQATKRLDGFALLRIGKNQINPMACSPLKQFAIIQLIPIHIGNLHFPSTNSSLFMRLTISGRIALAFILSLYI
;
A
#
# COMPACT_ATOMS: atom_id res chain seq x y z
N MET A 1 -5.30 -42.08 -34.97
CA MET A 1 -4.30 -42.36 -33.92
C MET A 1 -4.68 -41.59 -32.64
N ARG A 2 -5.14 -42.28 -31.59
CA ARG A 2 -5.48 -41.67 -30.28
C ARG A 2 -4.18 -41.56 -29.48
N LEU A 3 -3.69 -40.33 -29.22
CA LEU A 3 -2.56 -40.12 -28.32
C LEU A 3 -2.99 -40.52 -26.90
N SER A 4 -2.32 -41.52 -26.32
CA SER A 4 -2.56 -41.97 -24.95
C SER A 4 -2.41 -40.81 -23.98
N GLY A 5 -3.38 -40.64 -23.06
CA GLY A 5 -3.45 -39.49 -22.13
C GLY A 5 -2.16 -39.24 -21.35
N THR A 6 -1.39 -40.30 -21.08
CA THR A 6 -0.08 -40.21 -20.41
C THR A 6 0.96 -39.43 -21.23
N ARG A 7 0.95 -39.53 -22.57
CA ARG A 7 1.87 -38.78 -23.44
C ARG A 7 1.50 -37.30 -23.52
N VAL A 8 0.21 -36.98 -23.45
CA VAL A 8 -0.29 -35.59 -23.42
C VAL A 8 0.07 -34.92 -22.09
N TYR A 9 -0.15 -35.61 -20.97
CA TYR A 9 0.20 -35.12 -19.63
C TYR A 9 1.71 -34.87 -19.50
N LEU A 10 2.54 -35.81 -19.95
CA LEU A 10 4.00 -35.65 -19.91
C LEU A 10 4.47 -34.49 -20.79
N SER A 11 3.87 -34.30 -21.97
CA SER A 11 4.20 -33.17 -22.86
C SER A 11 3.83 -31.82 -22.23
N LEU A 12 2.66 -31.71 -21.60
CA LEU A 12 2.24 -30.50 -20.89
C LEU A 12 3.12 -30.24 -19.67
N TYR A 13 3.44 -31.28 -18.88
CA TYR A 13 4.31 -31.15 -17.72
C TYR A 13 5.71 -30.66 -18.11
N LEU A 14 6.31 -31.24 -19.16
CA LEU A 14 7.62 -30.81 -19.66
C LEU A 14 7.58 -29.39 -20.25
N ARG A 15 6.45 -28.97 -20.83
CA ARG A 15 6.27 -27.61 -21.35
C ARG A 15 6.10 -26.59 -20.22
N VAL A 16 5.44 -26.93 -19.12
CA VAL A 16 5.13 -26.01 -18.01
C VAL A 16 6.25 -25.93 -16.96
N LYS A 17 6.96 -27.03 -16.70
CA LYS A 17 8.07 -27.14 -15.73
C LYS A 17 9.12 -26.02 -15.81
N PRO A 18 9.62 -25.59 -16.99
CA PRO A 18 10.62 -24.53 -17.05
C PRO A 18 10.09 -23.18 -16.54
N TYR A 19 8.81 -22.86 -16.78
CA TYR A 19 8.22 -21.60 -16.31
C TYR A 19 8.09 -21.55 -14.78
N GLY A 20 7.73 -22.67 -14.15
CA GLY A 20 7.67 -22.76 -12.69
C GLY A 20 9.04 -22.56 -12.02
N LEU A 21 10.10 -23.14 -12.60
CA LEU A 21 11.47 -22.94 -12.12
C LEU A 21 11.92 -21.48 -12.29
N LEU A 22 11.57 -20.85 -13.41
CA LEU A 22 11.92 -19.47 -13.74
C LEU A 22 11.20 -18.48 -12.82
N LEU A 23 9.92 -18.73 -12.52
CA LEU A 23 9.14 -17.97 -11.54
C LEU A 23 9.73 -18.07 -10.13
N SER A 24 10.12 -19.26 -9.68
CA SER A 24 10.76 -19.45 -8.37
C SER A 24 12.11 -18.74 -8.29
N ARG A 25 12.91 -18.79 -9.36
CA ARG A 25 14.19 -18.10 -9.43
C ARG A 25 14.02 -16.58 -9.44
N LEU A 26 13.07 -16.07 -10.22
CA LEU A 26 12.75 -14.64 -10.27
C LEU A 26 12.23 -14.15 -8.90
N GLY A 27 11.38 -14.93 -8.24
CA GLY A 27 10.89 -14.62 -6.89
C GLY A 27 12.03 -14.55 -5.85
N LEU A 28 13.00 -15.46 -5.95
CA LEU A 28 14.18 -15.45 -5.08
C LEU A 28 15.09 -14.25 -5.35
N GLU A 29 15.36 -13.94 -6.62
CA GLU A 29 16.15 -12.78 -7.04
C GLU A 29 15.50 -11.47 -6.59
N ILE A 30 14.17 -11.34 -6.73
CA ILE A 30 13.40 -10.19 -6.24
C ILE A 30 13.50 -10.09 -4.72
N HIS A 31 13.31 -11.20 -3.99
CA HIS A 31 13.41 -11.20 -2.52
C HIS A 31 14.82 -10.80 -2.02
N GLN A 32 15.86 -11.29 -2.71
CA GLN A 32 17.25 -10.92 -2.40
C GLN A 32 17.54 -9.46 -2.79
N ALA A 33 17.02 -8.99 -3.92
CA ALA A 33 17.15 -7.60 -4.35
C ALA A 33 16.42 -6.66 -3.37
N THR A 34 15.22 -7.00 -2.89
CA THR A 34 14.51 -6.21 -1.87
C THR A 34 15.30 -6.15 -0.57
N LYS A 35 15.84 -7.29 -0.09
CA LYS A 35 16.68 -7.32 1.12
C LYS A 35 17.96 -6.48 0.98
N ARG A 36 18.57 -6.47 -0.22
CA ARG A 36 19.73 -5.62 -0.51
C ARG A 36 19.36 -4.15 -0.56
N LEU A 37 18.24 -3.79 -1.19
CA LEU A 37 17.74 -2.42 -1.26
C LEU A 37 17.39 -1.89 0.14
N ASP A 38 16.77 -2.71 1.00
CA ASP A 38 16.52 -2.38 2.40
C ASP A 38 17.84 -2.15 3.15
N GLY A 39 18.83 -3.02 2.96
CA GLY A 39 20.17 -2.85 3.52
C GLY A 39 20.89 -1.58 3.05
N PHE A 40 20.80 -1.24 1.76
CA PHE A 40 21.34 0.01 1.20
C PHE A 40 20.56 1.25 1.68
N ALA A 41 19.24 1.16 1.84
CA ALA A 41 18.40 2.20 2.40
C ALA A 41 18.78 2.46 3.87
N LEU A 42 18.99 1.40 4.66
CA LEU A 42 19.46 1.51 6.05
C LEU A 42 20.90 2.03 6.13
N LEU A 43 21.81 1.64 5.23
CA LEU A 43 23.17 2.18 5.16
C LEU A 43 23.17 3.68 4.78
N ARG A 44 22.27 4.09 3.88
CA ARG A 44 22.07 5.49 3.48
C ARG A 44 21.47 6.32 4.62
N ILE A 45 20.55 5.76 5.38
CA ILE A 45 19.94 6.40 6.57
C ILE A 45 20.95 6.46 7.73
N GLY A 46 21.77 5.43 7.92
CA GLY A 46 22.72 5.30 9.03
C GLY A 46 23.88 6.29 9.04
N LYS A 47 24.08 7.07 7.97
CA LYS A 47 25.12 8.10 7.91
C LYS A 47 24.61 9.54 7.99
N ASN A 48 23.29 9.80 7.94
CA ASN A 48 22.78 11.17 7.88
C ASN A 48 21.38 11.33 8.49
N GLN A 49 21.29 11.19 9.81
CA GLN A 49 20.09 11.37 10.66
C GLN A 49 19.30 10.09 10.96
N ILE A 50 19.75 9.35 11.97
CA ILE A 50 18.83 8.51 12.73
C ILE A 50 18.11 9.44 13.71
N ASN A 51 17.13 10.20 13.23
CA ASN A 51 16.09 10.68 14.13
C ASN A 51 15.13 9.49 14.32
N PRO A 52 15.13 8.79 15.47
CA PRO A 52 14.26 7.63 15.69
C PRO A 52 12.77 7.98 15.57
N MET A 53 12.41 9.28 15.56
CA MET A 53 11.06 9.75 15.28
C MET A 53 10.67 9.71 13.79
N ALA A 54 11.63 9.62 12.86
CA ALA A 54 11.35 9.65 11.42
C ALA A 54 10.61 8.39 10.92
N CYS A 55 10.88 7.24 11.55
CA CYS A 55 10.22 5.94 11.27
C CYS A 55 9.33 5.47 12.43
N SER A 56 8.86 6.37 13.30
CA SER A 56 7.93 5.97 14.36
C SER A 56 6.53 5.75 13.77
N PRO A 57 5.88 4.60 14.02
CA PRO A 57 4.48 4.39 13.61
C PRO A 57 3.56 5.46 14.21
N LEU A 58 3.94 6.11 15.30
CA LEU A 58 3.12 7.18 15.90
C LEU A 58 3.03 8.43 15.01
N LYS A 59 4.01 8.65 14.13
CA LYS A 59 4.05 9.82 13.23
C LYS A 59 2.88 9.84 12.24
N GLN A 60 2.31 8.68 11.90
CA GLN A 60 1.15 8.60 11.00
C GLN A 60 -0.11 9.24 11.59
N PHE A 61 -0.17 9.41 12.93
CA PHE A 61 -1.29 10.03 13.64
C PHE A 61 -1.04 11.51 13.96
N ALA A 62 0.04 12.10 13.45
CA ALA A 62 0.33 13.51 13.68
C ALA A 62 -0.81 14.39 13.15
N ILE A 63 -1.31 15.29 14.00
CA ILE A 63 -2.31 16.29 13.60
C ILE A 63 -1.55 17.44 12.93
N ILE A 64 -1.79 17.62 11.64
CA ILE A 64 -1.12 18.62 10.81
C ILE A 64 -2.17 19.64 10.39
N GLN A 65 -1.83 20.92 10.52
CA GLN A 65 -2.62 22.01 9.95
C GLN A 65 -2.46 21.99 8.43
N LEU A 66 -3.55 21.79 7.70
CA LEU A 66 -3.58 21.78 6.24
C LEU A 66 -3.73 23.19 5.69
N ILE A 67 -4.66 23.97 6.27
CA ILE A 67 -4.99 25.33 5.82
C ILE A 67 -5.17 26.21 7.06
N PRO A 68 -4.36 27.28 7.22
CA PRO A 68 -4.60 28.28 8.24
C PRO A 68 -5.77 29.16 7.80
N ILE A 69 -6.93 29.01 8.46
CA ILE A 69 -8.10 29.87 8.21
C ILE A 69 -8.21 30.85 9.38
N HIS A 70 -7.98 32.13 9.08
CA HIS A 70 -8.16 33.23 10.02
C HIS A 70 -9.28 34.13 9.52
N ILE A 71 -10.31 34.35 10.35
CA ILE A 71 -11.40 35.29 10.06
C ILE A 71 -11.48 36.27 11.24
N GLY A 72 -10.94 37.47 11.08
CA GLY A 72 -10.82 38.43 12.18
C GLY A 72 -10.03 37.85 13.36
N ASN A 73 -10.67 37.74 14.53
CA ASN A 73 -10.08 37.15 15.74
C ASN A 73 -10.35 35.63 15.90
N LEU A 74 -11.01 35.00 14.93
CA LEU A 74 -11.34 33.57 14.96
C LEU A 74 -10.30 32.75 14.20
N HIS A 75 -9.67 31.81 14.91
CA HIS A 75 -8.69 30.88 14.38
C HIS A 75 -9.34 29.51 14.16
N PHE A 76 -9.55 29.12 12.90
CA PHE A 76 -10.02 27.78 12.54
C PHE A 76 -8.87 27.01 11.90
N PRO A 77 -8.12 26.20 12.68
CA PRO A 77 -7.09 25.37 12.09
C PRO A 77 -7.78 24.24 11.31
N SER A 78 -7.77 24.31 9.99
CA SER A 78 -8.22 23.18 9.17
C SER A 78 -7.16 22.08 9.26
N THR A 79 -7.31 21.18 10.22
CA THR A 79 -6.42 20.02 10.41
C THR A 79 -6.89 18.80 9.62
N ASN A 80 -6.01 17.83 9.41
CA ASN A 80 -6.35 16.50 8.87
C ASN A 80 -7.50 15.82 9.65
N SER A 81 -7.59 16.02 10.96
CA SER A 81 -8.72 15.54 11.77
C SER A 81 -10.05 16.21 11.36
N SER A 82 -10.07 17.52 11.15
CA SER A 82 -11.27 18.24 10.69
C SER A 82 -11.74 17.84 9.28
N LEU A 83 -10.80 17.50 8.39
CA LEU A 83 -11.09 16.98 7.06
C LEU A 83 -11.71 15.59 7.15
N PHE A 84 -11.12 14.69 7.93
CA PHE A 84 -11.63 13.34 8.16
C PHE A 84 -13.05 13.35 8.76
N MET A 85 -13.31 14.27 9.68
CA MET A 85 -14.65 14.46 10.27
C MET A 85 -15.67 14.87 9.21
N ARG A 86 -15.34 15.87 8.38
CA ARG A 86 -16.22 16.31 7.27
C ARG A 86 -16.50 15.19 6.27
N LEU A 87 -15.46 14.43 5.89
CA LEU A 87 -15.60 13.31 4.95
C LEU A 87 -16.49 12.19 5.51
N THR A 88 -16.38 11.92 6.81
CA THR A 88 -17.20 10.90 7.49
C THR A 88 -18.66 11.35 7.55
N ILE A 89 -18.92 12.61 7.90
CA ILE A 89 -20.27 13.18 7.92
C ILE A 89 -20.87 13.17 6.51
N SER A 90 -20.14 13.63 5.49
CA SER A 90 -20.62 13.62 4.11
C SER A 90 -20.89 12.22 3.60
N GLY A 91 -20.04 11.24 3.94
CA GLY A 91 -20.23 9.84 3.60
C GLY A 91 -21.48 9.23 4.25
N ARG A 92 -21.73 9.54 5.52
CA ARG A 92 -22.96 9.12 6.23
C ARG A 92 -24.22 9.71 5.59
N ILE A 93 -24.19 10.99 5.23
CA ILE A 93 -25.30 11.67 4.56
C ILE A 93 -25.54 11.08 3.17
N ALA A 94 -24.47 10.89 2.37
CA ALA A 94 -24.57 10.30 1.04
C ALA A 94 -25.13 8.87 1.09
N LEU A 95 -24.69 8.07 2.07
CA LEU A 95 -25.21 6.73 2.28
C LEU A 95 -26.71 6.74 2.63
N ALA A 96 -27.13 7.63 3.55
CA ALA A 96 -28.53 7.77 3.92
C ALA A 96 -29.39 8.22 2.73
N PHE A 97 -28.87 9.14 1.91
CA PHE A 97 -29.54 9.60 0.69
C PHE A 97 -29.71 8.47 -0.34
N ILE A 98 -28.65 7.71 -0.62
CA ILE A 98 -28.70 6.56 -1.53
C ILE A 98 -29.68 5.49 -1.03
N LEU A 99 -29.64 5.19 0.26
CA LEU A 99 -30.57 4.22 0.87
C LEU A 99 -32.03 4.70 0.76
N SER A 100 -32.28 6.00 0.95
CA SER A 100 -33.60 6.61 0.79
C SER A 100 -34.11 6.60 -0.65
N LEU A 101 -33.24 6.49 -1.66
CA LEU A 101 -33.66 6.37 -3.06
C LEU A 101 -33.97 4.92 -3.46
N TYR A 102 -33.54 3.95 -2.64
CA TYR A 102 -33.69 2.52 -2.93
C TYR A 102 -34.92 1.90 -2.25
N ILE A 103 -35.44 2.55 -1.20
CA ILE A 103 -36.67 2.18 -0.48
C ILE A 103 -37.83 2.98 -1.06
#